data_AF-A0A8S9VZX7-F1
#
_entry.id   AF-A0A8S9VZX7-F1
#
_cell.length_a   1.000
_cell.length_b   1.000
_cell.length_c   1.000
_cell.angle_alpha   90.00
_cell.angle_beta   90.00
_cell.angle_gamma   90.00
#
_symmetry.space_group_name_H-M   'P 1'
#
loop_
_entity.id
_entity.type
_entity.pdbx_description
1 polymer ?
#
loop_
_entity_poly.entity_id
_entity_poly.type
_entity_poly.pdbx_seq_one_letter_code
_entity_poly.pdbx_strand_id
1 'polypeptide(L)'
;MRRNLSLFADMHEMDGSCIGGFVTSAGPDLINSIAVPIPILDEDILSCASRLDSEIELPVVDIRTRKEIGRTDYSQVWRSGSDPLVTFEPSLCVHCSACNVKCPTGAFTGSEILNDLCCNCGHCASVCVGEAFAAEMGAIMLRGREIPVTLRHSDRRGAINLADDLKQMIELEAFLLAEPVQRFG
;
A
#
# COMPACT_ATOMS: atom_id res chain seq x y z
N MET A 1 -9.55 -2.17 25.21
CA MET A 1 -8.18 -2.57 24.82
C MET A 1 -8.12 -2.51 23.30
N ARG A 2 -7.20 -1.73 22.70
CA ARG A 2 -6.99 -1.76 21.24
C ARG A 2 -6.20 -3.03 20.94
N ARG A 3 -6.71 -3.90 20.07
CA ARG A 3 -5.95 -5.07 19.60
C ARG A 3 -4.74 -4.56 18.84
N ASN A 4 -3.55 -5.03 19.20
CA ASN A 4 -2.29 -4.74 18.53
C ASN A 4 -1.74 -6.01 17.90
N LEU A 5 -1.10 -5.84 16.74
CA LEU A 5 -0.27 -6.87 16.11
C LEU A 5 1.18 -6.41 16.27
N SER A 6 2.03 -7.27 16.82
CA SER A 6 3.48 -7.07 16.89
C SER A 6 4.16 -8.20 16.15
N LEU A 7 5.17 -7.86 15.34
CA LEU A 7 5.92 -8.79 14.52
C LEU A 7 7.40 -8.62 14.83
N PHE A 8 8.14 -9.72 14.78
CA PHE A 8 9.58 -9.75 14.98
C PHE A 8 10.20 -10.64 13.90
N ALA A 9 11.22 -10.13 13.22
CA ALA A 9 11.97 -10.84 12.18
C ALA A 9 13.39 -10.27 12.11
N ASP A 10 14.36 -11.08 11.67
CA ASP A 10 15.68 -10.60 11.30
C ASP A 10 15.63 -10.03 9.87
N MET A 11 15.84 -8.72 9.73
CA MET A 11 15.80 -8.03 8.45
C MET A 11 16.87 -8.52 7.47
N HIS A 12 17.97 -9.12 7.94
CA HIS A 12 19.01 -9.67 7.07
C HIS A 12 18.58 -10.94 6.34
N GLU A 13 17.56 -11.63 6.84
CA GLU A 13 17.02 -12.86 6.26
C GLU A 13 15.76 -12.60 5.42
N MET A 14 15.25 -11.37 5.43
CA MET A 14 14.06 -10.99 4.65
C MET A 14 14.39 -10.84 3.17
N ASP A 15 13.42 -11.11 2.30
CA ASP A 15 13.51 -10.74 0.90
C ASP A 15 13.57 -9.20 0.79
N GLY A 16 14.67 -8.70 0.21
CA GLY A 16 14.89 -7.28 0.02
C GLY A 16 13.84 -6.61 -0.88
N SER A 17 13.12 -7.37 -1.71
CA SER A 17 11.99 -6.87 -2.51
C SER A 17 10.81 -6.41 -1.64
N CYS A 18 10.70 -6.93 -0.42
CA CYS A 18 9.63 -6.62 0.53
C CYS A 18 9.97 -5.46 1.48
N ILE A 19 11.18 -4.90 1.37
CA ILE A 19 11.68 -3.81 2.22
C ILE A 19 12.04 -2.62 1.34
N GLY A 20 11.40 -1.48 1.59
CA GLY A 20 11.62 -0.24 0.86
C GLY A 20 11.85 0.96 1.77
N GLY A 21 12.43 2.01 1.21
CA GLY A 21 12.53 3.31 1.84
C GLY A 21 11.51 4.29 1.24
N PHE A 22 10.97 5.18 2.08
CA PHE A 22 10.08 6.26 1.65
C PHE A 22 10.55 7.57 2.27
N VAL A 23 11.12 8.47 1.46
CA VAL A 23 11.64 9.74 1.94
C VAL A 23 10.50 10.70 2.26
N THR A 24 10.45 11.14 3.51
CA THR A 24 9.52 12.17 4.00
C THR A 24 10.27 13.44 4.41
N SER A 25 9.53 14.49 4.77
CA SER A 25 10.12 15.70 5.35
C SER A 25 10.79 15.47 6.71
N ALA A 26 10.48 14.37 7.40
CA ALA A 26 11.07 14.01 8.68
C ALA A 26 12.26 13.04 8.55
N GLY A 27 12.59 12.61 7.32
CA GLY A 27 13.58 11.58 7.04
C GLY A 27 12.96 10.35 6.34
N PRO A 28 13.76 9.30 6.11
CA PRO A 28 13.28 8.08 5.49
C PRO A 28 12.41 7.26 6.45
N ASP A 29 11.21 6.89 6.01
CA ASP A 29 10.40 5.85 6.61
C ASP A 29 10.75 4.49 5.98
N LEU A 30 10.63 3.42 6.77
CA LEU A 30 10.74 2.05 6.28
C LEU A 30 9.35 1.56 5.89
N ILE A 31 9.21 1.09 4.66
CA ILE A 31 8.06 0.31 4.20
C ILE A 31 8.46 -1.15 4.27
N ASN A 32 7.71 -1.94 5.02
CA ASN A 32 7.91 -3.38 5.11
C ASN A 32 6.58 -4.07 4.80
N SER A 33 6.62 -5.06 3.93
CA SER A 33 5.47 -5.86 3.54
C SER A 33 5.45 -7.18 4.30
N ILE A 34 4.26 -7.57 4.74
CA ILE A 34 4.03 -8.82 5.49
C ILE A 34 2.89 -9.58 4.83
N ALA A 35 3.03 -10.89 4.72
CA ALA A 35 1.92 -11.79 4.43
C ALA A 35 1.76 -12.77 5.60
N VAL A 36 0.52 -12.95 6.04
CA VAL A 36 0.17 -13.83 7.14
C VAL A 36 -0.94 -14.74 6.66
N PRO A 37 -0.74 -16.07 6.68
CA PRO A 37 -1.79 -17.00 6.34
C PRO A 37 -2.80 -17.06 7.49
N ILE A 38 -4.08 -16.87 7.18
CA ILE A 38 -5.17 -16.98 8.16
C ILE A 38 -5.87 -18.31 7.92
N PRO A 39 -5.71 -19.31 8.81
CA PRO A 39 -6.39 -20.59 8.65
C PRO A 39 -7.89 -20.42 8.88
N ILE A 40 -8.70 -20.86 7.91
CA ILE A 40 -10.16 -20.86 8.02
C ILE A 40 -10.58 -22.14 8.73
N LEU A 41 -10.86 -22.04 10.03
CA LEU A 41 -11.20 -23.18 10.88
C LEU A 41 -12.71 -23.36 11.07
N ASP A 42 -13.47 -22.30 10.86
CA ASP A 42 -14.92 -22.24 11.00
C ASP A 42 -15.50 -21.10 10.13
N GLU A 43 -16.83 -21.04 10.08
CA GLU A 43 -17.60 -20.04 9.32
C GLU A 43 -17.45 -18.62 9.87
N ASP A 44 -17.18 -18.45 11.17
CA ASP A 44 -17.01 -17.14 11.78
C ASP A 44 -15.70 -16.50 11.30
N ILE A 45 -14.62 -17.27 11.22
CA ILE A 45 -13.34 -16.83 10.63
C ILE A 45 -13.52 -16.53 9.14
N LEU A 46 -14.23 -17.39 8.41
CA LEU A 46 -14.49 -17.17 6.98
C LEU A 46 -15.24 -15.85 6.75
N SER A 47 -16.29 -15.60 7.54
CA SER A 47 -17.07 -14.36 7.49
C SER A 47 -16.23 -13.13 7.81
N CYS A 48 -15.33 -13.22 8.80
CA CYS A 48 -14.44 -12.12 9.16
C CYS A 48 -13.36 -11.85 8.10
N ALA A 49 -12.83 -12.88 7.46
CA ALA A 49 -11.81 -12.75 6.41
C ALA A 49 -12.41 -12.30 5.06
N SER A 50 -13.68 -12.63 4.81
CA SER A 50 -14.38 -12.36 3.55
C SER A 50 -15.11 -11.01 3.55
N ARG A 51 -14.35 -9.93 3.74
CA ARG A 51 -14.87 -8.55 3.79
C ARG A 51 -14.46 -7.77 2.56
N LEU A 52 -15.39 -7.04 1.96
CA LEU A 52 -15.11 -6.13 0.86
C LEU A 52 -14.50 -4.83 1.39
N ASP A 53 -13.74 -4.13 0.53
CA ASP A 53 -13.17 -2.81 0.87
C ASP A 53 -14.26 -1.80 1.32
N SER A 54 -15.48 -1.90 0.77
CA SER A 54 -16.62 -1.06 1.14
C SER A 54 -17.19 -1.34 2.52
N GLU A 55 -16.84 -2.49 3.10
CA GLU A 55 -17.25 -2.90 4.44
C GLU A 55 -16.15 -2.61 5.47
N ILE A 56 -14.96 -2.17 5.06
CA ILE A 56 -13.85 -1.85 5.95
C ILE A 56 -13.86 -0.34 6.18
N GLU A 57 -14.24 0.07 7.39
CA GLU A 57 -14.30 1.47 7.78
C GLU A 57 -12.90 2.10 7.83
N LEU A 58 -12.76 3.28 7.24
CA LEU A 58 -11.53 4.06 7.20
C LEU A 58 -11.74 5.42 7.89
N PRO A 59 -11.11 5.67 9.05
CA PRO A 59 -11.16 6.99 9.67
C PRO A 59 -10.35 8.01 8.86
N VAL A 60 -10.92 9.17 8.60
CA VAL A 60 -10.24 10.32 7.97
C VAL A 60 -9.77 11.25 9.07
N VAL A 61 -8.46 11.53 9.09
CA VAL A 61 -7.79 12.24 10.18
C VAL A 61 -7.09 13.48 9.65
N ASP A 62 -7.21 14.62 10.33
CA ASP A 62 -6.43 15.82 9.98
C ASP A 62 -4.94 15.60 10.33
N ILE A 63 -4.08 15.78 9.34
CA ILE A 63 -2.64 15.47 9.46
C ILE A 63 -1.92 16.30 10.53
N ARG A 64 -2.38 17.52 10.81
CA ARG A 64 -1.75 18.46 11.77
C ARG A 64 -2.17 18.15 13.20
N THR A 65 -3.47 17.90 13.40
CA THR A 65 -4.08 17.73 14.74
C THR A 65 -4.19 16.28 15.15
N ARG A 66 -4.07 15.35 14.19
CA ARG A 66 -4.33 13.90 14.36
C ARG A 66 -5.72 13.58 14.91
N LYS A 67 -6.68 14.51 14.77
CA LYS A 67 -8.08 14.32 15.15
C LYS A 67 -8.88 13.78 13.98
N GLU A 68 -9.77 12.83 14.26
CA GLU A 68 -10.74 12.32 13.28
C GLU A 68 -11.66 13.46 12.84
N ILE A 69 -11.79 13.65 11.53
CA ILE A 69 -12.66 14.66 10.89
C ILE A 69 -13.87 14.03 10.19
N GLY A 70 -13.87 12.70 10.07
CA GLY A 70 -14.99 11.87 9.67
C GLY A 70 -14.52 10.47 9.30
N ARG A 71 -15.40 9.71 8.66
CA ARG A 71 -15.15 8.32 8.27
C ARG A 71 -15.59 8.08 6.85
N THR A 72 -14.95 7.11 6.23
CA THR A 72 -15.25 6.58 4.91
C THR A 72 -15.01 5.06 4.94
N ASP A 73 -14.81 4.44 3.79
CA ASP A 73 -14.46 3.03 3.64
C ASP A 73 -13.25 2.87 2.69
N TYR A 74 -12.61 1.70 2.72
CA TYR A 74 -11.42 1.45 1.91
C TYR A 74 -11.69 1.47 0.40
N SER A 75 -12.93 1.24 -0.05
CA SER A 75 -13.24 1.16 -1.49
C SER A 75 -13.12 2.50 -2.21
N GLN A 76 -13.18 3.61 -1.47
CA GLN A 76 -12.96 4.95 -2.00
C GLN A 76 -11.49 5.27 -2.28
N VAL A 77 -10.57 4.58 -1.60
CA VAL A 77 -9.11 4.69 -1.83
C VAL A 77 -8.62 3.61 -2.80
N TRP A 78 -9.20 2.41 -2.71
CA TRP A 78 -8.86 1.26 -3.53
C TRP A 78 -10.11 0.79 -4.27
N ARG A 79 -10.29 1.29 -5.49
CA ARG A 79 -11.47 0.93 -6.29
C ARG A 79 -11.43 -0.55 -6.66
N SER A 80 -12.57 -1.21 -6.52
CA SER A 80 -12.68 -2.63 -6.87
C SER A 80 -12.43 -2.82 -8.37
N GLY A 81 -11.63 -3.84 -8.73
CA GLY A 81 -11.27 -4.14 -10.11
C GLY A 81 -10.25 -3.20 -10.76
N SER A 82 -9.70 -2.20 -10.05
CA SER A 82 -8.64 -1.36 -10.57
C SER A 82 -7.25 -1.90 -10.23
N ASP A 83 -6.34 -1.87 -11.20
CA ASP A 83 -4.90 -2.08 -10.97
C ASP A 83 -4.29 -0.77 -10.44
N PRO A 84 -3.69 -0.75 -9.23
CA PRO A 84 -3.12 0.47 -8.66
C PRO A 84 -1.75 0.84 -9.27
N LEU A 85 -1.29 0.12 -10.29
CA LEU A 85 -0.02 0.37 -10.98
C LEU A 85 0.13 1.83 -11.38
N VAL A 86 1.31 2.36 -11.06
CA VAL A 86 1.78 3.61 -11.64
C VAL A 86 2.45 3.32 -12.97
N THR A 87 2.04 4.01 -14.03
CA THR A 87 2.68 3.96 -15.35
C THR A 87 3.31 5.30 -15.71
N PHE A 88 4.29 5.28 -16.62
CA PHE A 88 4.93 6.46 -17.20
C PHE A 88 4.87 6.38 -18.72
N GLU A 89 4.39 7.44 -19.36
CA GLU A 89 4.32 7.60 -20.82
C GLU A 89 5.33 8.67 -21.26
N PRO A 90 6.51 8.29 -21.76
CA PRO A 90 7.57 9.23 -22.13
C PRO A 90 7.12 10.26 -23.17
N SER A 91 6.20 9.91 -24.07
CA SER A 91 5.73 10.82 -25.12
C SER A 91 4.90 12.01 -24.59
N LEU A 92 4.32 11.89 -23.40
CA LEU A 92 3.60 12.97 -22.71
C LEU A 92 4.52 13.85 -21.85
N CYS A 93 5.77 13.45 -21.64
CA CYS A 93 6.70 14.22 -20.83
C CYS A 93 7.08 15.53 -21.51
N VAL A 94 6.68 16.66 -20.91
CA VAL A 94 6.97 18.00 -21.43
C VAL A 94 8.38 18.50 -21.13
N HIS A 95 9.26 17.65 -20.59
CA HIS A 95 10.65 17.96 -20.26
C HIS A 95 10.81 19.29 -19.50
N CYS A 96 10.12 19.38 -18.35
CA CYS A 96 10.13 20.57 -17.49
C CYS A 96 11.56 21.05 -17.20
N SER A 97 11.79 22.36 -17.19
CA SER A 97 13.08 22.94 -16.78
C SER A 97 13.45 22.59 -15.33
N ALA A 98 12.44 22.41 -14.47
CA ALA A 98 12.56 21.83 -13.13
C ALA A 98 11.41 20.84 -12.90
N CYS A 99 11.72 19.54 -12.85
CA CYS A 99 10.70 18.51 -12.65
C CYS A 99 10.21 18.49 -11.20
N ASN A 100 8.89 18.53 -11.00
CA ASN A 100 8.26 18.44 -9.67
C ASN A 100 8.12 17.00 -9.16
N VAL A 101 8.32 16.01 -10.02
CA VAL A 101 8.25 14.59 -9.63
C VAL A 101 9.52 14.23 -8.86
N LYS A 102 9.45 14.35 -7.53
CA LYS A 102 10.48 13.89 -6.59
C LYS A 102 10.02 12.56 -6.00
N CYS A 103 10.33 11.45 -6.68
CA CYS A 103 9.86 10.13 -6.28
C CYS A 103 10.36 9.80 -4.84
N PRO A 104 9.45 9.58 -3.88
CA PRO A 104 9.83 9.38 -2.48
C PRO A 104 10.57 8.06 -2.25
N THR A 105 10.38 7.06 -3.12
CA THR A 105 11.13 5.78 -3.04
C THR A 105 12.36 5.75 -3.93
N GLY A 106 12.64 6.82 -4.68
CA GLY A 106 13.73 6.85 -5.66
C GLY A 106 13.50 5.97 -6.90
N ALA A 107 12.29 5.46 -7.11
CA ALA A 107 11.99 4.55 -8.22
C ALA A 107 12.01 5.19 -9.61
N PHE A 108 11.83 6.52 -9.72
CA PHE A 108 11.83 7.20 -11.02
C PHE A 108 13.22 7.78 -11.33
N THR A 109 13.82 7.35 -12.44
CA THR A 109 15.18 7.75 -12.85
C THR A 109 15.24 9.06 -13.63
N GLY A 110 14.10 9.63 -14.00
CA GLY A 110 13.97 10.73 -14.94
C GLY A 110 13.46 10.30 -16.32
N SER A 111 13.58 9.01 -16.66
CA SER A 111 13.11 8.45 -17.93
C SER A 111 12.34 7.13 -17.80
N GLU A 112 12.43 6.45 -16.65
CA GLU A 112 11.76 5.17 -16.41
C GLU A 112 11.40 4.99 -14.93
N ILE A 113 10.47 4.08 -14.66
CA ILE A 113 10.09 3.64 -13.32
C ILE A 113 10.74 2.26 -13.07
N LEU A 114 11.56 2.19 -12.03
CA LEU A 114 12.09 0.93 -11.50
C LEU A 114 11.01 0.27 -10.65
N ASN A 115 10.32 -0.73 -11.22
CA ASN A 115 9.15 -1.35 -10.58
C ASN A 115 9.49 -1.98 -9.22
N ASP A 116 10.67 -2.57 -9.06
CA ASP A 116 11.10 -3.19 -7.80
C ASP A 116 11.27 -2.18 -6.65
N LEU A 117 11.38 -0.87 -6.97
CA LEU A 117 11.44 0.21 -5.98
C LEU A 117 10.13 1.00 -5.88
N CYS A 118 9.22 0.83 -6.83
CA CYS A 118 8.01 1.61 -6.92
C CYS A 118 6.92 1.02 -6.03
N CYS A 119 6.57 1.71 -4.95
CA CYS A 119 5.46 1.30 -4.07
C CYS A 119 4.07 1.75 -4.54
N ASN A 120 3.92 2.14 -5.82
CA ASN A 120 2.64 2.57 -6.42
C ASN A 120 1.90 3.69 -5.63
N CYS A 121 2.67 4.56 -4.96
CA CYS A 121 2.14 5.60 -4.08
C CYS A 121 1.36 6.71 -4.78
N GLY A 122 1.51 6.88 -6.11
CA GLY A 122 0.82 7.89 -6.91
C GLY A 122 1.36 9.31 -6.82
N HIS A 123 2.45 9.57 -6.08
CA HIS A 123 3.04 10.91 -5.98
C HIS A 123 3.34 11.53 -7.35
N CYS A 124 3.95 10.77 -8.26
CA CYS A 124 4.30 11.24 -9.59
C CYS A 124 3.06 11.61 -10.42
N ALA A 125 2.00 10.80 -10.36
CA ALA A 125 0.73 11.06 -11.03
C ALA A 125 0.03 12.32 -10.49
N SER A 126 0.18 12.64 -9.20
CA SER A 126 -0.46 13.82 -8.62
C SER A 126 0.29 15.14 -8.83
N VAL A 127 1.58 15.11 -9.17
CA VAL A 127 2.41 16.35 -9.30
C VAL A 127 2.93 16.62 -10.71
N CYS A 128 2.83 15.66 -11.63
CA CYS A 128 3.31 15.84 -13.00
C CYS A 128 2.38 16.77 -13.80
N VAL A 129 2.87 17.96 -14.14
CA VAL A 129 2.11 18.95 -14.92
C VAL A 129 1.91 18.56 -16.39
N GLY A 130 2.71 17.63 -16.90
CA GLY A 130 2.59 17.11 -18.27
C GLY A 130 1.71 15.87 -18.37
N GLU A 131 1.14 15.40 -17.25
CA GLU A 131 0.27 14.21 -17.21
C GLU A 131 0.96 12.94 -17.77
N ALA A 132 2.28 12.88 -17.69
CA ALA A 132 3.07 11.75 -18.17
C ALA A 132 3.00 10.51 -17.27
N PHE A 133 2.32 10.60 -16.13
CA PHE A 133 2.14 9.51 -15.18
C PHE A 133 0.65 9.26 -14.96
N ALA A 134 0.26 7.99 -14.91
CA ALA A 134 -1.10 7.58 -14.61
C ALA A 134 -1.13 6.55 -13.47
N ALA A 135 -2.16 6.66 -12.62
CA ALA A 135 -2.49 5.70 -11.57
C ALA A 135 -3.95 5.90 -11.16
N GLU A 136 -4.68 4.81 -10.90
CA GLU A 136 -6.00 4.90 -10.26
C GLU A 136 -5.80 5.07 -8.75
N MET A 137 -6.11 6.27 -8.27
CA MET A 137 -5.87 6.68 -6.89
C MET A 137 -7.12 6.70 -6.02
N GLY A 138 -8.31 6.69 -6.63
CA GLY A 138 -9.55 6.92 -5.91
C GLY A 138 -9.70 8.35 -5.38
N ALA A 139 -10.81 8.59 -4.71
CA ALA A 139 -11.15 9.85 -4.07
C ALA A 139 -12.13 9.59 -2.93
N ILE A 140 -11.99 10.33 -1.83
CA ILE A 140 -12.88 10.20 -0.68
C ILE A 140 -13.99 11.24 -0.74
N MET A 141 -15.21 10.83 -0.41
CA MET A 141 -16.36 11.70 -0.22
C MET A 141 -16.50 12.04 1.27
N LEU A 142 -16.21 13.29 1.63
CA LEU A 142 -16.30 13.74 3.01
C LEU A 142 -17.09 15.05 3.10
N ARG A 143 -18.20 15.03 3.85
CA ARG A 143 -19.06 16.20 4.09
C ARG A 143 -19.50 16.89 2.78
N GLY A 144 -19.87 16.10 1.77
CA GLY A 144 -20.32 16.58 0.47
C GLY A 144 -19.22 17.11 -0.45
N ARG A 145 -17.94 16.90 -0.10
CA ARG A 145 -16.79 17.25 -0.93
C ARG A 145 -16.05 15.99 -1.35
N GLU A 146 -15.70 15.93 -2.62
CA GLU A 146 -14.75 14.96 -3.14
C GLU A 146 -13.33 15.46 -2.84
N ILE A 147 -12.50 14.59 -2.27
CA ILE A 147 -11.11 14.89 -1.94
C ILE A 147 -10.25 13.83 -2.63
N PRO A 148 -9.41 14.20 -3.61
CA PRO A 148 -8.60 13.24 -4.33
C PRO A 148 -7.54 12.63 -3.42
N VAL A 149 -7.28 11.33 -3.57
CA VAL A 149 -6.11 10.70 -2.95
C VAL A 149 -4.90 11.04 -3.81
N THR A 150 -3.98 11.83 -3.29
CA THR A 150 -2.80 12.27 -4.07
C THR A 150 -1.56 11.43 -3.79
N LEU A 151 -1.59 10.64 -2.72
CA LEU A 151 -0.45 9.86 -2.24
C LEU A 151 -0.90 8.76 -1.27
N ARG A 152 -0.43 7.52 -1.47
CA ARG A 152 -0.65 6.37 -0.58
C ARG A 152 0.68 5.95 0.05
N HIS A 153 0.77 5.92 1.38
CA HIS A 153 1.92 5.33 2.11
C HIS A 153 1.76 3.80 2.25
N SER A 154 1.34 3.14 1.17
CA SER A 154 1.13 1.70 1.11
C SER A 154 1.05 1.24 -0.34
N ASP A 155 1.40 -0.03 -0.57
CA ASP A 155 1.36 -0.66 -1.89
C ASP A 155 0.42 -1.86 -1.90
N ARG A 156 -0.79 -1.68 -2.46
CA ARG A 156 -1.76 -2.77 -2.59
C ARG A 156 -1.31 -3.83 -3.59
N ARG A 157 -0.61 -3.44 -4.66
CA ARG A 157 -0.15 -4.40 -5.66
C ARG A 157 0.95 -5.27 -5.08
N GLY A 158 1.93 -4.67 -4.40
CA GLY A 158 2.95 -5.41 -3.65
C GLY A 158 2.35 -6.35 -2.60
N ALA A 159 1.33 -5.91 -1.86
CA ALA A 159 0.64 -6.76 -0.88
C ALA A 159 -0.08 -7.97 -1.51
N ILE A 160 -0.72 -7.79 -2.68
CA ILE A 160 -1.37 -8.89 -3.42
C ILE A 160 -0.32 -9.88 -3.92
N ASN A 161 0.76 -9.39 -4.54
CA ASN A 161 1.84 -10.25 -5.03
C ASN A 161 2.44 -11.07 -3.88
N LEU A 162 2.72 -10.45 -2.74
CA LEU A 162 3.27 -11.14 -1.57
C LEU A 162 2.31 -12.19 -1.00
N ALA A 163 0.99 -11.93 -1.06
CA ALA A 163 -0.01 -12.91 -0.66
C ALA A 163 -0.05 -14.12 -1.62
N ASP A 164 0.08 -13.87 -2.93
CA ASP A 164 0.16 -14.92 -3.95
C ASP A 164 1.45 -15.75 -3.84
N ASP A 165 2.58 -15.11 -3.50
CA ASP A 165 3.85 -15.81 -3.24
C ASP A 165 3.74 -16.71 -2.02
N LEU A 166 3.20 -16.21 -0.90
CA LEU A 166 2.98 -17.02 0.30
C LEU A 166 2.02 -18.19 0.01
N LYS A 167 0.95 -17.95 -0.79
CA LYS A 167 0.04 -19.01 -1.20
C LYS A 167 0.78 -20.11 -1.98
N GLN A 168 1.63 -19.75 -2.93
CA GLN A 168 2.45 -20.72 -3.67
C GLN A 168 3.38 -21.49 -2.75
N MET A 169 4.02 -20.83 -1.78
CA MET A 169 4.87 -21.50 -0.79
C MET A 169 4.09 -22.54 0.03
N ILE A 170 2.84 -22.25 0.40
CA ILE A 170 1.97 -23.19 1.11
C ILE A 170 1.58 -24.37 0.21
N GLU A 171 1.16 -24.11 -1.04
CA GLU A 171 0.78 -25.16 -2.00
C GLU A 171 1.95 -26.10 -2.35
N LEU A 172 3.18 -25.59 -2.32
CA LEU A 172 4.41 -26.34 -2.54
C LEU A 172 5.00 -26.96 -1.26
N GLU A 173 4.32 -26.85 -0.12
CA GLU A 173 4.79 -27.31 1.20
C GLU A 173 6.13 -26.66 1.65
N ALA A 174 6.52 -25.55 1.04
CA ALA A 174 7.69 -24.74 1.40
C ALA A 174 7.44 -23.80 2.58
N PHE A 175 6.18 -23.59 2.96
CA PHE A 175 5.76 -22.90 4.16
C PHE A 175 4.74 -23.74 4.93
N LEU A 176 5.02 -24.03 6.20
CA LEU A 176 4.13 -24.77 7.09
C LEU A 176 3.66 -23.87 8.23
N LEU A 177 2.38 -23.98 8.58
CA LEU A 177 1.84 -23.34 9.78
C LEU A 177 2.51 -23.95 11.02
N ALA A 178 3.10 -23.11 11.86
CA ALA A 178 3.64 -23.51 13.15
C ALA A 178 2.58 -23.38 14.25
N GLU A 179 2.70 -24.21 15.29
CA GLU A 179 1.88 -24.02 16.49
C GLU A 179 2.23 -22.69 17.18
N PRO A 180 1.25 -21.99 17.79
CA PRO A 180 1.53 -20.78 18.55
C PRO A 180 2.56 -21.04 19.66
N VAL A 181 3.68 -20.31 19.63
CA VAL A 181 4.80 -20.48 20.57
C VAL A 181 4.36 -20.21 22.03
N GLN A 182 3.45 -19.25 22.24
CA GLN A 182 2.89 -18.94 23.55
C GLN A 182 1.55 -18.19 23.41
N ARG A 183 0.59 -18.48 24.29
CA ARG A 183 -0.60 -17.62 24.49
C ARG A 183 -0.28 -16.57 25.54
N PHE A 184 -0.40 -15.29 25.19
CA PHE A 184 -0.40 -14.22 26.18
C PHE A 184 -1.76 -14.24 26.90
N GLY A 185 -1.73 -14.57 28.19
CA GLY A 185 -2.91 -14.59 29.07
C GLY A 185 -3.31 -13.21 29.57
#